data_AF-A0A8X7C565-F1
#
_entry.id   AF-A0A8X7C565-F1
#
_cell.length_a   1.000
_cell.length_b   1.000
_cell.length_c   1.000
_cell.angle_alpha   90.00
_cell.angle_beta   90.00
_cell.angle_gamma   90.00
#
_symmetry.space_group_name_H-M   'P 1'
#
loop_
_entity.id
_entity.type
_entity.pdbx_description
1 polymer ?
#
loop_
_entity_poly.entity_id
_entity_poly.type
_entity_poly.pdbx_seq_one_letter_code
_entity_poly.pdbx_strand_id
1 'polypeptide(L)'
;MPFMNLGIGILFRRPIRKIPKLFWFLRPLSLEVWMYMAAAYMSVSLLLYGVSRFSPYEWAPPHPCEGVTIHACRNCFSVQNSLWFTVGSLMRQSSELTPRATSTRVVAATWWFFTLIMISSYTANLAAFLTVERMKSPIENADDLAKQTEIAYGCVESGSTQAFFQNSEIPVYKRMWSYMESARPSVFTQSNSEGKQRVLQGDYAFLMESTSIEYETQRNCELIQIGGLLDTKGYGFATPQDITTQLNKNAINGIQKRRIHS
;
A
#
# COMPACT_ATOMS: atom_id res chain seq x y z
N MET A 1 1.82 12.63 -43.38
CA MET A 1 2.31 13.12 -42.07
C MET A 1 1.24 12.77 -41.06
N PRO A 2 1.60 12.11 -39.93
CA PRO A 2 0.64 11.90 -38.86
C PRO A 2 0.29 13.25 -38.23
N PHE A 3 -0.99 13.46 -37.91
CA PHE A 3 -1.45 14.70 -37.27
C PHE A 3 -1.54 14.57 -35.74
N MET A 4 -1.58 13.34 -35.22
CA MET A 4 -1.62 13.03 -33.79
C MET A 4 -0.79 11.77 -33.51
N ASN A 5 0.16 11.86 -32.60
CA ASN A 5 0.97 10.74 -32.15
C ASN A 5 0.29 10.03 -30.98
N LEU A 6 0.39 8.70 -30.95
CA LEU A 6 -0.22 7.83 -29.95
C LEU A 6 0.57 6.51 -29.87
N GLY A 7 0.21 5.64 -28.94
CA GLY A 7 0.73 4.28 -28.90
C GLY A 7 -0.25 3.32 -28.26
N ILE A 8 0.10 2.05 -28.21
CA ILE A 8 -0.65 1.04 -27.47
C ILE A 8 -0.39 1.26 -25.98
N GLY A 9 -1.46 1.38 -25.20
CA GLY A 9 -1.42 1.39 -23.75
C GLY A 9 -2.28 0.26 -23.16
N ILE A 10 -2.22 0.12 -21.84
CA ILE A 10 -2.97 -0.88 -21.08
C ILE A 10 -4.04 -0.17 -20.27
N LEU A 11 -5.30 -0.44 -20.59
CA LEU A 11 -6.46 -0.02 -19.80
C LEU A 11 -6.73 -1.07 -18.72
N PHE A 12 -6.80 -0.65 -17.46
CA PHE A 12 -7.09 -1.52 -16.34
C PHE A 12 -8.08 -0.88 -15.36
N ARG A 13 -8.75 -1.71 -14.57
CA ARG A 13 -9.63 -1.21 -13.50
C ARG A 13 -8.77 -0.72 -12.34
N ARG A 14 -9.09 0.46 -11.83
CA ARG A 14 -8.48 1.02 -10.63
C ARG A 14 -8.67 0.03 -9.47
N PRO A 15 -7.60 -0.36 -8.77
CA PRO A 15 -7.72 -1.28 -7.64
C PRO A 15 -8.59 -0.63 -6.56
N ILE A 16 -9.60 -1.37 -6.08
CA ILE A 16 -10.47 -0.92 -5.01
C ILE A 16 -9.65 -0.86 -3.71
N ARG A 17 -9.79 0.24 -2.97
CA ARG A 17 -9.22 0.37 -1.61
C ARG A 17 -9.78 -0.77 -0.75
N LYS A 18 -8.93 -1.74 -0.40
CA LYS A 18 -9.34 -2.84 0.49
C LYS A 18 -9.69 -2.23 1.85
N ILE A 19 -10.89 -2.56 2.36
CA ILE A 19 -11.35 -2.15 3.69
C ILE A 19 -10.30 -2.63 4.71
N PRO A 20 -9.87 -1.78 5.65
CA PRO A 20 -8.89 -2.19 6.65
C PRO A 20 -9.42 -3.39 7.44
N LYS A 21 -8.57 -4.43 7.57
CA LYS A 21 -8.90 -5.63 8.36
C LYS A 21 -9.14 -5.25 9.83
N LEU A 22 -9.93 -6.04 10.56
CA LEU A 22 -10.31 -5.77 11.97
C LEU A 22 -9.13 -5.41 12.89
N PHE A 23 -7.96 -6.02 12.68
CA PHE A 23 -6.74 -5.78 13.47
C PHE A 23 -5.69 -4.91 12.75
N TRP A 24 -6.12 -3.96 11.90
CA TRP A 24 -5.20 -3.10 11.18
C TRP A 24 -4.31 -2.26 12.11
N PHE A 25 -4.81 -1.89 13.30
CA PHE A 25 -4.09 -1.09 14.28
C PHE A 25 -2.84 -1.79 14.87
N LEU A 26 -2.76 -3.13 14.83
CA LEU A 26 -1.60 -3.88 15.32
C LEU A 26 -0.46 -3.95 14.29
N ARG A 27 -0.75 -3.68 13.01
CA ARG A 27 0.20 -3.79 11.88
C ARG A 27 1.40 -2.84 11.90
N PRO A 28 1.37 -1.65 12.52
CA PRO A 28 2.54 -0.76 12.57
C PRO A 28 3.75 -1.38 13.27
N LEU A 29 3.54 -2.46 14.03
CA LEU A 29 4.58 -3.17 14.76
C LEU A 29 4.51 -4.68 14.44
N SER A 30 5.66 -5.33 14.23
CA SER A 30 5.73 -6.77 13.99
C SER A 30 5.27 -7.57 15.22
N LEU A 31 4.68 -8.75 15.00
CA LEU A 31 4.24 -9.66 16.05
C LEU A 31 5.40 -10.05 16.99
N GLU A 32 6.61 -10.15 16.47
CA GLU A 32 7.81 -10.40 17.27
C GLU A 32 8.02 -9.33 18.35
N VAL A 33 7.87 -8.05 18.01
CA VAL A 33 8.06 -6.96 18.99
C VAL A 33 6.94 -6.95 20.02
N TRP A 34 5.71 -7.32 19.63
CA TRP A 34 4.62 -7.53 20.60
C TRP A 34 4.96 -8.63 21.62
N MET A 35 5.55 -9.74 21.15
CA MET A 35 6.00 -10.82 22.04
C MET A 35 7.14 -10.35 22.96
N TYR A 36 8.13 -9.63 22.43
CA TYR A 36 9.20 -9.05 23.26
C TYR A 36 8.66 -8.05 24.29
N MET A 37 7.65 -7.25 23.93
CA MET A 37 7.02 -6.31 24.86
C MET A 37 6.29 -7.04 25.98
N ALA A 38 5.56 -8.12 25.67
CA ALA A 38 4.89 -8.94 26.68
C ALA A 38 5.90 -9.61 27.64
N ALA A 39 7.02 -10.10 27.11
CA ALA A 39 8.10 -10.68 27.90
C ALA A 39 8.81 -9.64 28.79
N ALA A 40 9.10 -8.45 28.25
CA ALA A 40 9.71 -7.33 28.98
C ALA A 40 8.77 -6.84 30.10
N TYR A 41 7.47 -6.72 29.81
CA TYR A 41 6.43 -6.42 30.80
C TYR A 41 6.47 -7.40 31.97
N MET A 42 6.35 -8.71 31.71
CA MET A 42 6.41 -9.74 32.76
C MET A 42 7.71 -9.68 33.56
N SER A 43 8.84 -9.48 32.88
CA SER A 43 10.15 -9.39 33.51
C SER A 43 10.23 -8.21 34.48
N VAL A 44 9.76 -7.03 34.08
CA VAL A 44 9.80 -5.82 34.92
C VAL A 44 8.83 -5.92 36.10
N SER A 45 7.64 -6.50 35.92
CA SER A 45 6.70 -6.71 37.04
C SER A 45 7.29 -7.65 38.09
N LEU A 46 7.96 -8.72 37.66
CA LEU A 46 8.66 -9.65 38.57
C LEU A 46 9.86 -8.99 39.26
N LEU A 47 10.64 -8.19 38.53
CA LEU A 47 11.75 -7.43 39.13
C LEU A 47 11.26 -6.43 40.18
N LEU A 48 10.18 -5.69 39.92
CA LEU A 48 9.58 -4.78 40.90
C LEU A 48 9.06 -5.52 42.13
N TYR A 49 8.41 -6.67 41.94
CA TYR A 49 7.99 -7.53 43.04
C TYR A 49 9.18 -8.03 43.87
N GLY A 50 10.24 -8.53 43.23
CA GLY A 50 11.45 -9.00 43.91
C GLY A 50 12.15 -7.89 44.69
N VAL A 51 12.47 -6.78 44.02
CA VAL A 51 13.19 -5.65 44.63
C VAL A 51 12.39 -5.01 45.76
N SER A 52 11.07 -4.87 45.62
CA SER A 52 10.23 -4.34 46.71
C SER A 52 10.14 -5.30 47.90
N ARG A 53 10.21 -6.62 47.68
CA ARG A 53 10.20 -7.61 48.78
C ARG A 53 11.49 -7.61 49.59
N PHE A 54 12.63 -7.43 48.92
CA PHE A 54 13.97 -7.40 49.54
C PHE A 54 14.34 -6.03 50.11
N SER A 55 13.72 -4.94 49.65
CA SER A 55 14.02 -3.59 50.14
C SER A 55 13.21 -3.28 51.41
N PRO A 56 13.83 -3.20 52.60
CA PRO A 56 13.11 -2.90 53.85
C PRO A 56 12.48 -1.51 53.86
N TYR A 57 12.96 -0.58 53.03
CA TYR A 57 12.41 0.78 52.88
C TYR A 57 11.01 0.84 52.23
N GLU A 58 10.56 -0.22 51.55
CA GLU A 58 9.20 -0.31 51.00
C GLU A 58 8.18 -0.79 52.04
N TRP A 59 8.63 -1.30 53.18
CA TRP A 59 7.79 -1.73 54.29
C TRP A 59 7.48 -0.54 55.19
N ALA A 60 6.37 0.14 54.89
CA ALA A 60 5.92 1.31 55.64
C ALA A 60 4.53 1.10 56.27
N PRO A 61 4.22 1.78 57.40
CA PRO A 61 2.88 1.78 57.96
C PRO A 61 1.87 2.40 56.98
N PRO A 62 0.63 1.89 56.90
CA PRO A 62 -0.41 2.43 56.04
C PRO A 62 -0.85 3.85 56.45
N HIS A 63 -0.68 4.22 57.72
CA HIS A 63 -1.02 5.54 58.25
C HIS A 63 0.18 6.22 58.92
N PRO A 64 0.48 7.49 58.61
CA PRO A 64 1.60 8.23 59.21
C PRO A 64 1.53 8.36 60.75
N CYS A 65 0.34 8.18 61.32
CA CYS A 65 0.05 8.36 62.74
C CYS A 65 0.21 7.07 63.57
N GLU A 66 0.34 5.91 62.94
CA GLU A 66 0.70 4.66 63.62
C GLU A 66 2.23 4.60 63.72
N GLY A 67 2.76 4.47 64.95
CA GLY A 67 4.19 4.30 65.17
C GLY A 67 4.75 3.09 64.41
N VAL A 68 6.07 3.07 64.17
CA VAL A 68 6.77 2.00 63.46
C VAL A 68 6.73 0.71 64.29
N THR A 69 5.63 -0.02 64.22
CA THR A 69 5.48 -1.35 64.77
C THR A 69 5.62 -2.37 63.65
N ILE A 70 6.43 -3.41 63.87
CA ILE A 70 6.79 -4.43 62.85
C ILE A 70 5.54 -5.11 62.25
N HIS A 71 4.43 -5.15 63.00
CA HIS A 71 3.17 -5.77 62.58
C HIS A 71 2.25 -4.85 61.74
N ALA A 72 2.54 -3.55 61.65
CA ALA A 72 1.75 -2.58 60.88
C ALA A 72 2.36 -2.24 59.51
N CYS A 73 3.60 -2.66 59.22
CA CYS A 73 4.24 -2.37 57.94
C CYS A 73 3.67 -3.23 56.81
N ARG A 74 3.15 -2.61 55.74
CA ARG A 74 2.62 -3.30 54.57
C ARG A 74 3.37 -2.88 53.31
N ASN A 75 3.86 -3.86 52.55
CA ASN A 75 4.39 -3.59 51.21
C ASN A 75 3.21 -3.41 50.24
N CYS A 76 3.15 -2.26 49.57
CA CYS A 76 2.11 -1.95 48.59
C CYS A 76 2.31 -2.66 47.24
N PHE A 77 3.50 -3.20 46.96
CA PHE A 77 3.82 -3.95 45.75
C PHE A 77 3.61 -5.46 45.93
N SER A 78 2.35 -5.90 45.85
CA SER A 78 2.01 -7.31 45.60
C SER A 78 2.23 -7.66 44.11
N VAL A 79 2.24 -8.95 43.74
CA VAL A 79 2.38 -9.37 42.32
C VAL A 79 1.33 -8.68 41.43
N GLN A 80 0.07 -8.66 41.87
CA GLN A 80 -1.03 -8.01 41.15
C GLN A 80 -0.84 -6.49 41.04
N ASN A 81 -0.38 -5.84 42.12
CA ASN A 81 -0.13 -4.40 42.13
C ASN A 81 1.08 -4.00 41.28
N SER A 82 2.13 -4.83 41.24
CA SER A 82 3.28 -4.65 40.36
C SER A 82 2.89 -4.81 38.89
N LEU A 83 2.07 -5.82 38.55
CA LEU A 83 1.52 -6.00 37.22
C LEU A 83 0.67 -4.80 36.80
N TRP A 84 -0.20 -4.32 37.69
CA TRP A 84 -1.04 -3.15 37.46
C TRP A 84 -0.23 -1.86 37.25
N PHE A 85 0.81 -1.64 38.08
CA PHE A 85 1.74 -0.52 37.93
C PHE A 85 2.44 -0.52 36.56
N THR A 86 2.91 -1.69 36.12
CA THR A 86 3.59 -1.83 34.82
C THR A 86 2.65 -1.69 33.62
N VAL A 87 1.38 -2.13 33.71
CA VAL A 87 0.38 -1.89 32.65
C VAL A 87 -0.02 -0.41 32.60
N GLY A 88 -0.28 0.21 33.76
CA GLY A 88 -0.66 1.62 33.84
C GLY A 88 0.37 2.52 33.17
N SER A 89 1.65 2.31 33.48
CA SER A 89 2.75 3.04 32.84
C SER A 89 2.88 2.82 31.32
N LEU A 90 2.53 1.64 30.80
CA LEU A 90 2.47 1.39 29.35
C LEU A 90 1.29 2.13 28.69
N MET A 91 0.14 2.19 29.38
CA MET A 91 -1.06 2.91 28.90
C MET A 91 -0.98 4.43 29.13
N ARG A 92 0.15 4.96 29.64
CA ARG A 92 0.32 6.33 30.14
C ARG A 92 -0.71 6.73 31.21
N GLN A 93 -1.20 5.76 31.96
CA GLN A 93 -2.06 5.98 33.11
C GLN A 93 -1.19 6.01 34.37
N SER A 94 -1.38 7.04 35.21
CA SER A 94 -0.74 7.10 36.51
C SER A 94 -1.37 6.08 37.46
N SER A 95 -0.53 5.40 38.24
CA SER A 95 -0.96 4.54 39.34
C SER A 95 -0.88 5.31 40.65
N GLU A 96 -1.81 5.06 41.57
CA GLU A 96 -1.77 5.59 42.95
C GLU A 96 -0.59 5.02 43.76
N LEU A 97 0.03 3.94 43.27
CA LEU A 97 1.20 3.30 43.83
C LEU A 97 2.47 4.06 43.44
N THR A 98 3.21 4.54 44.43
CA THR A 98 4.48 5.26 44.22
C THR A 98 5.64 4.48 44.85
N PRO A 99 6.71 4.15 44.10
CA PRO A 99 7.88 3.49 44.66
C PRO A 99 8.61 4.42 45.65
N ARG A 100 8.89 3.93 46.86
CA ARG A 100 9.52 4.71 47.92
C ARG A 100 11.04 4.51 47.94
N ALA A 101 11.52 3.30 47.73
CA ALA A 101 12.94 2.98 47.72
C ALA A 101 13.66 3.48 46.46
N THR A 102 14.94 3.83 46.60
CA THR A 102 15.75 4.29 45.45
C THR A 102 15.91 3.19 44.39
N SER A 103 16.03 1.92 44.81
CA SER A 103 16.16 0.75 43.93
C SER A 103 14.92 0.54 43.05
N THR A 104 13.71 0.61 43.63
CA THR A 104 12.44 0.46 42.89
C THR A 104 12.18 1.66 41.98
N ARG A 105 12.58 2.87 42.38
CA ARG A 105 12.53 4.08 41.54
C ARG A 105 13.40 3.98 40.30
N VAL A 106 14.61 3.45 40.41
CA VAL A 106 15.49 3.25 39.25
C VAL A 106 14.86 2.26 38.27
N VAL A 107 14.34 1.13 38.74
CA VAL A 107 13.64 0.15 37.89
C VAL A 107 12.42 0.78 37.20
N ALA A 108 11.61 1.53 37.94
CA ALA A 108 10.46 2.24 37.38
C ALA A 108 10.86 3.31 36.35
N ALA A 109 11.92 4.07 36.60
CA ALA A 109 12.42 5.09 35.68
C ALA A 109 12.95 4.48 34.37
N THR A 110 13.69 3.36 34.44
CA THR A 110 14.13 2.62 33.25
C THR A 110 12.94 2.09 32.46
N TRP A 111 11.92 1.56 33.15
CA TRP A 111 10.68 1.12 32.50
C TRP A 111 9.95 2.28 31.82
N TRP A 112 9.80 3.43 32.48
CA TRP A 112 9.18 4.62 31.89
C TRP A 112 9.92 5.14 30.66
N PHE A 113 11.25 5.11 30.68
CA PHE A 113 12.06 5.48 29.52
C PHE A 113 11.82 4.51 28.35
N PHE A 114 11.78 3.22 28.63
CA PHE A 114 11.46 2.20 27.63
C PHE A 114 10.05 2.37 27.04
N THR A 115 9.02 2.54 27.88
CA THR A 115 7.64 2.71 27.40
C THR A 115 7.49 4.00 26.59
N LEU A 116 8.17 5.08 26.96
CA LEU A 116 8.17 6.34 26.19
C LEU A 116 8.71 6.11 24.77
N ILE A 117 9.84 5.44 24.62
CA ILE A 117 10.45 5.13 23.31
C ILE A 117 9.50 4.25 22.49
N MET A 118 8.92 3.22 23.11
CA MET A 118 8.01 2.30 22.44
C MET A 118 6.75 2.99 21.92
N ILE A 119 6.08 3.79 22.76
CA ILE A 119 4.88 4.52 22.35
C ILE A 119 5.21 5.52 21.25
N SER A 120 6.32 6.25 21.38
CA SER A 120 6.76 7.22 20.37
C SER A 120 6.96 6.54 19.02
N SER A 121 7.65 5.39 19.00
CA SER A 121 7.89 4.61 17.78
C SER A 121 6.60 4.06 17.18
N TYR A 122 5.68 3.56 18.02
CA TYR A 122 4.36 3.10 17.57
C TYR A 122 3.56 4.25 16.95
N THR A 123 3.52 5.42 17.59
CA THR A 123 2.80 6.59 17.07
C THR A 123 3.39 7.10 15.75
N ALA A 124 4.72 7.10 15.61
CA ALA A 124 5.40 7.48 14.38
C ALA A 124 5.10 6.51 13.23
N ASN A 125 5.19 5.19 13.49
CA ASN A 125 4.90 4.17 12.48
C ASN A 125 3.42 4.14 12.10
N LEU A 126 2.52 4.37 13.05
CA LEU A 126 1.10 4.48 12.78
C LEU A 126 0.79 5.71 11.91
N ALA A 127 1.39 6.86 12.21
CA ALA A 127 1.24 8.07 11.38
C ALA A 127 1.79 7.88 9.96
N ALA A 128 2.95 7.22 9.82
CA ALA A 128 3.49 6.82 8.52
C ALA A 128 2.54 5.87 7.78
N PHE A 129 1.93 4.91 8.48
CA PHE A 129 0.97 3.98 7.88
C PHE A 129 -0.30 4.67 7.40
N LEU A 130 -0.81 5.66 8.15
CA LEU A 130 -2.02 6.41 7.80
C LEU A 130 -1.81 7.36 6.61
N THR A 131 -0.59 7.87 6.44
CA THR A 131 -0.26 8.77 5.32
C THR A 131 0.09 8.02 4.04
N VAL A 132 0.57 6.78 4.16
CA VAL A 132 0.93 5.95 3.01
C VAL A 132 -0.29 5.18 2.51
N GLU A 133 -1.11 5.85 1.70
CA GLU A 133 -2.05 5.18 0.80
C GLU A 133 -1.29 4.58 -0.39
N ARG A 134 -0.62 3.44 -0.19
CA ARG A 134 -0.06 2.68 -1.31
C ARG A 134 -1.19 1.99 -2.07
N MET A 135 -1.75 2.69 -3.06
CA MET A 135 -2.46 2.06 -4.18
C MET A 135 -1.44 1.24 -4.97
N LYS A 136 -1.06 0.04 -4.46
CA LYS A 136 -0.25 -0.89 -5.23
C LYS A 136 -1.13 -1.48 -6.32
N SER A 137 -0.88 -1.09 -7.56
CA SER A 137 -1.40 -1.81 -8.72
C SER A 137 -0.73 -3.20 -8.75
N PRO A 138 -1.46 -4.28 -9.05
CA PRO A 138 -0.86 -5.61 -9.24
C PRO A 138 0.06 -5.67 -10.46
N ILE A 139 -0.09 -4.74 -11.40
CA ILE A 139 0.67 -4.65 -12.65
C ILE A 139 1.22 -3.23 -12.81
N GLU A 140 2.50 -3.11 -13.15
CA GLU A 140 3.13 -1.82 -13.50
C GLU A 140 3.46 -1.75 -14.99
N ASN A 141 3.85 -2.88 -15.60
CA ASN A 141 4.31 -2.94 -16.99
C ASN A 141 3.76 -4.15 -17.77
N ALA A 142 3.93 -4.13 -19.08
CA ALA A 142 3.58 -5.26 -19.96
C ALA A 142 4.38 -6.54 -19.64
N ASP A 143 5.60 -6.42 -19.14
CA ASP A 143 6.42 -7.58 -18.74
C ASP A 143 5.82 -8.31 -17.52
N ASP A 144 5.23 -7.57 -16.58
CA ASP A 144 4.53 -8.17 -15.44
C ASP A 144 3.31 -8.97 -15.91
N LEU A 145 2.55 -8.41 -16.85
CA LEU A 145 1.43 -9.10 -17.50
C LEU A 145 1.86 -10.36 -18.24
N ALA A 146 3.02 -10.34 -18.91
CA ALA A 146 3.54 -11.49 -19.65
C ALA A 146 4.04 -12.63 -18.74
N LYS A 147 4.51 -12.29 -17.53
CA LYS A 147 5.01 -13.27 -16.54
C LYS A 147 3.89 -13.95 -15.76
N GLN A 148 2.82 -13.22 -15.45
CA GLN A 148 1.69 -13.72 -14.68
C GLN A 148 0.56 -14.27 -15.59
N THR A 149 -0.28 -15.15 -15.05
CA THR A 149 -1.41 -15.77 -15.76
C THR A 149 -2.75 -15.56 -15.04
N GLU A 150 -2.78 -14.77 -13.98
CA GLU A 150 -3.99 -14.54 -13.17
C GLU A 150 -4.91 -13.51 -13.85
N ILE A 151 -4.35 -12.39 -14.30
CA ILE A 151 -5.07 -11.35 -15.03
C ILE A 151 -5.05 -11.68 -16.52
N ALA A 152 -6.20 -11.88 -17.12
CA ALA A 152 -6.31 -12.06 -18.56
C ALA A 152 -6.09 -10.73 -19.30
N TYR A 153 -5.54 -10.77 -20.51
CA TYR A 153 -5.35 -9.57 -21.32
C TYR A 153 -5.60 -9.86 -22.80
N GLY A 154 -6.08 -8.84 -23.51
CA GLY A 154 -6.43 -8.94 -24.91
C GLY A 154 -6.68 -7.58 -25.56
N CYS A 155 -6.99 -7.61 -26.86
CA CYS A 155 -7.28 -6.44 -27.67
C CYS A 155 -8.52 -6.67 -28.55
N VAL A 156 -8.87 -5.68 -29.37
CA VAL A 156 -9.94 -5.85 -30.38
C VAL A 156 -9.52 -6.87 -31.43
N GLU A 157 -10.45 -7.75 -31.79
CA GLU A 157 -10.30 -8.72 -32.87
C GLU A 157 -10.16 -8.02 -34.23
N SER A 158 -9.26 -8.52 -35.08
CA SER A 158 -8.87 -7.92 -36.37
C SER A 158 -8.35 -6.48 -36.27
N GLY A 159 -7.90 -6.05 -35.09
CA GLY A 159 -7.35 -4.71 -34.86
C GLY A 159 -5.86 -4.59 -35.24
N SER A 160 -5.39 -3.36 -35.46
CA SER A 160 -3.97 -3.05 -35.71
C SER A 160 -3.07 -3.46 -34.53
N THR A 161 -3.59 -3.40 -33.31
CA THR A 161 -2.94 -3.88 -32.09
C THR A 161 -2.73 -5.39 -32.12
N GLN A 162 -3.71 -6.17 -32.60
CA GLN A 162 -3.58 -7.62 -32.74
C GLN A 162 -2.47 -7.97 -33.73
N ALA A 163 -2.50 -7.35 -34.91
CA ALA A 163 -1.49 -7.54 -35.95
C ALA A 163 -0.08 -7.11 -35.48
N PHE A 164 0.02 -6.12 -34.60
CA PHE A 164 1.29 -5.71 -34.00
C PHE A 164 1.89 -6.82 -33.13
N PHE A 165 1.10 -7.44 -32.24
CA PHE A 165 1.59 -8.53 -31.39
C PHE A 165 1.90 -9.81 -32.18
N GLN A 166 1.12 -10.09 -33.24
CA GLN A 166 1.40 -11.20 -34.17
C GLN A 166 2.75 -11.08 -34.86
N ASN A 167 3.08 -9.88 -35.36
CA ASN A 167 4.29 -9.65 -36.14
C ASN A 167 5.48 -9.15 -35.30
N SER A 168 5.32 -9.04 -33.98
CA SER A 168 6.37 -8.48 -33.13
C SER A 168 7.55 -9.44 -32.98
N GLU A 169 8.77 -8.92 -33.07
CA GLU A 169 10.00 -9.71 -32.84
C GLU A 169 10.44 -9.73 -31.38
N ILE A 170 9.89 -8.85 -30.54
CA ILE A 170 10.29 -8.67 -29.14
C ILE A 170 9.82 -9.89 -28.30
N PRO A 171 10.71 -10.54 -27.53
CA PRO A 171 10.38 -11.77 -26.78
C PRO A 171 9.18 -11.64 -25.85
N VAL A 172 9.05 -10.51 -25.15
CA VAL A 172 7.92 -10.24 -24.23
C VAL A 172 6.60 -10.21 -25.00
N TYR A 173 6.55 -9.52 -26.14
CA TYR A 173 5.35 -9.40 -26.97
C TYR A 173 4.99 -10.69 -27.70
N LYS A 174 5.99 -11.50 -28.11
CA LYS A 174 5.76 -12.86 -28.61
C LYS A 174 5.10 -13.75 -27.57
N ARG A 175 5.58 -13.71 -26.32
CA ARG A 175 4.98 -14.45 -25.21
C ARG A 175 3.54 -14.01 -24.94
N MET A 176 3.30 -12.69 -24.96
CA MET A 176 1.94 -12.14 -24.85
C MET A 176 1.04 -12.61 -26.00
N TRP A 177 1.54 -12.64 -27.23
CA TRP A 177 0.81 -13.16 -28.39
C TRP A 177 0.46 -14.64 -28.21
N SER A 178 1.42 -15.49 -27.84
CA SER A 178 1.18 -16.91 -27.61
C SER A 178 0.13 -17.14 -26.51
N TYR A 179 0.12 -16.32 -25.46
CA TYR A 179 -0.93 -16.35 -24.45
C TYR A 179 -2.29 -15.95 -25.03
N MET A 180 -2.37 -14.82 -25.75
CA MET A 180 -3.63 -14.34 -26.35
C MET A 180 -4.23 -15.33 -27.35
N GLU A 181 -3.38 -16.03 -28.11
CA GLU A 181 -3.79 -17.05 -29.09
C GLU A 181 -4.22 -18.37 -28.44
N SER A 182 -3.56 -18.77 -27.35
CA SER A 182 -3.88 -20.03 -26.64
C SER A 182 -4.99 -19.90 -25.60
N ALA A 183 -5.34 -18.67 -25.19
CA ALA A 183 -6.31 -18.43 -24.13
C ALA A 183 -7.72 -18.92 -24.51
N ARG A 184 -8.32 -19.71 -23.60
CA ARG A 184 -9.70 -20.19 -23.68
C ARG A 184 -10.39 -19.86 -22.35
N PRO A 185 -11.49 -19.08 -22.32
CA PRO A 185 -12.21 -18.47 -23.44
C PRO A 185 -11.44 -17.34 -24.14
N SER A 186 -11.90 -16.93 -25.32
CA SER A 186 -11.22 -15.87 -26.11
C SER A 186 -11.02 -14.60 -25.29
N VAL A 187 -9.80 -14.08 -25.31
CA VAL A 187 -9.46 -12.80 -24.70
C VAL A 187 -9.77 -11.63 -25.62
N PHE A 188 -9.91 -11.86 -26.92
CA PHE A 188 -10.23 -10.81 -27.87
C PHE A 188 -11.69 -10.33 -27.69
N THR A 189 -11.92 -9.05 -27.97
CA THR A 189 -13.25 -8.44 -27.96
C THR A 189 -13.61 -7.91 -29.34
N GLN A 190 -14.89 -7.81 -29.67
CA GLN A 190 -15.33 -7.32 -30.99
C GLN A 190 -15.24 -5.80 -31.10
N SER A 191 -15.33 -5.10 -29.97
CA SER A 191 -15.32 -3.63 -29.92
C SER A 191 -14.58 -3.08 -28.71
N ASN A 192 -14.22 -1.79 -28.77
CA ASN A 192 -13.63 -1.06 -27.64
C ASN A 192 -14.60 -0.92 -26.45
N SER A 193 -15.91 -0.77 -26.72
CA SER A 193 -16.94 -0.68 -25.68
C SER A 193 -17.09 -1.98 -24.91
N GLU A 194 -17.06 -3.11 -25.61
CA GLU A 194 -17.04 -4.44 -24.99
C GLU A 194 -15.77 -4.65 -24.16
N GLY A 195 -14.60 -4.30 -24.71
CA GLY A 195 -13.32 -4.33 -24.00
C GLY A 195 -13.35 -3.54 -22.69
N LYS A 196 -13.86 -2.31 -22.73
CA LYS A 196 -14.06 -1.48 -21.54
C LYS A 196 -14.98 -2.15 -20.51
N GLN A 197 -16.11 -2.70 -20.94
CA GLN A 197 -17.06 -3.34 -20.02
C GLN A 197 -16.43 -4.58 -19.36
N ARG A 198 -15.63 -5.34 -20.10
CA ARG A 198 -14.87 -6.48 -19.57
C ARG A 198 -13.83 -6.05 -18.54
N VAL A 199 -13.11 -4.96 -18.77
CA VAL A 199 -12.18 -4.38 -17.77
C VAL A 199 -12.93 -3.97 -16.50
N LEU A 200 -14.12 -3.38 -16.63
CA LEU A 200 -14.94 -2.99 -15.48
C LEU A 200 -15.44 -4.20 -14.67
N GLN A 201 -15.67 -5.36 -15.30
CA GLN A 201 -16.03 -6.58 -14.59
C GLN A 201 -14.90 -7.08 -13.67
N GLY A 202 -13.65 -6.73 -13.96
CA GLY A 202 -12.46 -7.10 -13.17
C GLY A 202 -11.59 -8.16 -13.85
N ASP A 203 -10.39 -8.37 -13.31
CA ASP A 203 -9.43 -9.42 -13.70
C ASP A 203 -9.07 -9.50 -15.20
N TYR A 204 -9.28 -8.40 -15.93
CA TYR A 204 -8.98 -8.27 -17.34
C TYR A 204 -8.28 -6.93 -17.65
N ALA A 205 -7.19 -6.98 -18.41
CA ALA A 205 -6.47 -5.83 -18.91
C ALA A 205 -6.66 -5.68 -20.43
N PHE A 206 -7.03 -4.49 -20.88
CA PHE A 206 -7.37 -4.27 -22.28
C PHE A 206 -6.33 -3.40 -22.99
N LEU A 207 -5.81 -3.92 -24.10
CA LEU A 207 -4.81 -3.26 -24.92
C LEU A 207 -5.52 -2.41 -25.98
N MET A 208 -5.43 -1.10 -25.85
CA MET A 208 -6.03 -0.13 -26.77
C MET A 208 -5.12 1.09 -26.97
N GLU A 209 -5.49 1.95 -27.90
CA GLU A 209 -4.74 3.17 -28.23
C GLU A 209 -4.78 4.18 -27.07
N SER A 210 -3.65 4.82 -26.79
CA SER A 210 -3.46 5.69 -25.63
C SER A 210 -4.43 6.87 -25.59
N THR A 211 -4.78 7.44 -26.75
CA THR A 211 -5.76 8.52 -26.86
C THR A 211 -7.17 8.07 -26.50
N SER A 212 -7.52 6.82 -26.81
CA SER A 212 -8.80 6.22 -26.41
C SER A 212 -8.81 5.92 -24.91
N ILE A 213 -7.68 5.44 -24.35
CA ILE A 213 -7.53 5.24 -22.90
C ILE A 213 -7.71 6.56 -22.15
N GLU A 214 -7.02 7.61 -22.60
CA GLU A 214 -7.09 8.94 -21.99
C GLU A 214 -8.53 9.47 -22.00
N TYR A 215 -9.24 9.32 -23.12
CA TYR A 215 -10.64 9.69 -23.22
C TYR A 215 -11.56 8.93 -22.25
N GLU A 216 -11.37 7.61 -22.13
CA GLU A 216 -12.20 6.78 -21.25
C GLU A 216 -11.88 7.00 -19.76
N THR A 217 -10.62 7.21 -19.42
CA THR A 217 -10.17 7.46 -18.04
C THR A 217 -10.55 8.85 -17.55
N GLN A 218 -10.58 9.86 -18.42
CA GLN A 218 -11.11 11.19 -18.10
C GLN A 218 -12.61 11.16 -17.78
N ARG A 219 -13.35 10.21 -18.35
CA ARG A 219 -14.81 10.07 -18.15
C ARG A 219 -15.17 9.10 -17.04
N ASN A 220 -14.35 8.09 -16.81
CA ASN A 220 -14.60 7.08 -15.79
C ASN A 220 -13.40 6.91 -14.87
N CYS A 221 -13.55 7.40 -13.64
CA CYS A 221 -12.52 7.34 -12.59
C CYS A 221 -12.18 5.92 -12.13
N GLU A 222 -13.03 4.92 -12.45
CA GLU A 222 -12.76 3.51 -12.17
C GLU A 222 -11.72 2.89 -13.10
N LEU A 223 -11.33 3.58 -14.16
CA LEU A 223 -10.33 3.11 -15.11
C LEU A 223 -9.01 3.88 -14.93
N ILE A 224 -7.90 3.19 -15.18
CA ILE A 224 -6.56 3.75 -15.18
C ILE A 224 -5.75 3.20 -16.34
N GLN A 225 -4.81 4.00 -16.83
CA GLN A 225 -3.76 3.52 -17.71
C GLN A 225 -2.62 2.95 -16.86
N ILE A 226 -2.12 1.78 -17.23
CA ILE A 226 -0.94 1.15 -16.60
C ILE A 226 0.24 1.21 -17.58
N GLY A 227 1.41 1.55 -17.06
CA GLY A 227 2.66 1.60 -17.82
C GLY A 227 2.74 2.77 -18.83
N GLY A 228 3.82 2.75 -19.61
CA GLY A 228 4.03 3.68 -20.72
C GLY A 228 3.40 3.19 -22.04
N LEU A 229 3.72 3.90 -23.13
CA LEU A 229 3.37 3.48 -24.48
C LEU A 229 4.25 2.30 -24.90
N LEU A 230 3.65 1.24 -25.42
CA LEU A 230 4.37 0.04 -25.88
C LEU A 230 4.94 0.22 -27.30
N ASP A 231 4.40 1.15 -28.06
CA ASP A 231 4.87 1.53 -29.38
C ASP A 231 4.69 3.04 -29.62
N THR A 232 5.15 3.49 -30.78
CA THR A 232 4.92 4.87 -31.23
C THR A 232 4.28 4.82 -32.62
N LYS A 233 3.02 5.22 -32.69
CA LYS A 233 2.18 5.30 -33.88
C LYS A 233 1.60 6.71 -34.01
N GLY A 234 0.89 6.96 -35.10
CA GLY A 234 0.15 8.19 -35.23
C GLY A 234 -0.97 8.08 -36.25
N TYR A 235 -2.06 8.80 -35.99
CA TYR A 235 -3.15 8.88 -36.95
C TYR A 235 -2.76 9.80 -38.11
N GLY A 236 -3.08 9.36 -39.32
CA GLY A 236 -2.90 10.09 -40.55
C GLY A 236 -4.14 9.95 -41.43
N PHE A 237 -4.30 10.89 -42.35
CA PHE A 237 -5.33 10.78 -43.38
C PHE A 237 -4.85 9.81 -44.46
N ALA A 238 -5.62 8.75 -44.71
CA ALA A 238 -5.39 7.83 -45.82
C ALA A 238 -6.08 8.36 -47.08
N THR A 239 -5.34 8.44 -48.19
CA THR A 239 -5.86 8.80 -49.51
C THR A 239 -5.53 7.70 -50.51
N PRO A 240 -6.31 7.56 -51.60
CA PRO A 240 -5.94 6.72 -52.72
C PRO A 240 -4.54 7.07 -53.23
N GLN A 241 -3.78 6.07 -53.68
CA GLN A 241 -2.37 6.18 -54.06
C GLN A 241 -2.11 7.32 -55.08
N ASP A 242 -3.07 7.59 -55.97
CA ASP A 242 -2.93 8.55 -57.07
C ASP A 242 -3.34 9.99 -56.75
N ILE A 243 -4.02 10.26 -55.62
CA ILE A 243 -4.63 11.58 -55.36
C ILE A 243 -3.83 12.36 -54.29
N THR A 244 -2.99 13.27 -54.79
CA THR A 244 -2.52 14.53 -54.16
C THR A 244 -1.93 14.47 -52.73
N THR A 245 -0.75 13.87 -52.60
CA THR A 245 0.07 13.86 -51.36
C THR A 245 0.57 15.25 -50.90
N GLN A 246 0.56 16.27 -51.76
CA GLN A 246 1.08 17.62 -51.47
C GLN A 246 0.07 18.53 -50.74
N LEU A 247 -1.21 18.52 -51.15
CA LEU A 247 -2.26 19.36 -50.54
C LEU A 247 -2.49 19.02 -49.07
N ASN A 248 -2.54 17.73 -48.73
CA ASN A 248 -2.74 17.28 -47.36
C ASN A 248 -1.57 17.64 -46.43
N LYS A 249 -0.32 17.61 -46.93
CA LYS A 249 0.85 18.01 -46.13
C LYS A 249 0.79 19.49 -45.74
N ASN A 250 0.43 20.37 -46.68
CA ASN A 250 0.33 21.80 -46.43
C ASN A 250 -0.83 22.14 -45.49
N ALA A 251 -1.97 21.47 -45.63
CA ALA A 251 -3.12 21.64 -44.74
C ALA A 251 -2.79 21.20 -43.29
N ILE A 252 -2.19 20.02 -43.11
CA ILE A 252 -1.81 19.51 -41.77
C ILE A 252 -0.77 20.43 -41.12
N ASN A 253 0.25 20.85 -41.87
CA ASN A 253 1.25 21.79 -41.36
C ASN A 253 0.65 23.15 -40.99
N GLY A 254 -0.33 23.64 -41.76
CA GLY A 254 -1.06 24.86 -41.44
C GLY A 254 -1.85 24.75 -40.13
N ILE A 255 -2.52 23.61 -39.91
CA ILE A 255 -3.28 23.34 -38.68
C ILE A 255 -2.33 23.19 -37.47
N GLN A 256 -1.23 22.46 -37.62
CA GLN A 256 -0.25 22.30 -36.54
C GLN A 256 0.42 23.63 -36.15
N LYS A 257 0.76 24.49 -37.12
CA LYS A 257 1.30 25.83 -36.83
C LYS A 257 0.32 26.72 -36.07
N ARG A 258 -0.97 26.67 -36.37
CA ARG A 258 -1.99 27.45 -35.62
C ARG A 258 -2.16 26.95 -34.19
N ARG A 259 -2.06 25.64 -33.96
CA ARG A 259 -2.17 25.02 -32.64
C ARG A 259 -1.01 25.36 -31.69
N ILE A 260 0.17 25.69 -32.23
CA ILE A 260 1.35 26.08 -31.44
C ILE A 260 1.28 27.55 -30.98
N HIS A 261 0.37 28.35 -31.56
CA HIS A 261 0.22 29.78 -31.26
C HIS A 261 -1.06 30.12 -30.47
N SER A 262 -1.75 29.11 -29.91
CA SER A 262 -2.91 29.24 -29.03
C SER A 262 -2.64 28.56 -27.70
#